data_AF-A0AAT9SU25-F1
#
_entry.id   AF-A0AAT9SU25-F1
#
_cell.length_a   1.000
_cell.length_b   1.000
_cell.length_c   1.000
_cell.angle_alpha   90.00
_cell.angle_beta   90.00
_cell.angle_gamma   90.00
#
_symmetry.space_group_name_H-M   'P 1'
#
loop_
_entity.id
_entity.type
_entity.pdbx_description
1 polymer ?
#
loop_
_entity_poly.entity_id
_entity_poly.type
_entity_poly.pdbx_seq_one_letter_code
_entity_poly.pdbx_strand_id
1 'polypeptide(L)'
;MSGLDIFAWIVLVVLASSTVFVVVFMAMWPGMVARRRNHPWAEAVSIGGWVTLFLGFVLWPVVLIWAYVDVPARPGHSSSGTEAAR
;
A
#
# COMPACT_ATOMS: atom_id res chain seq x y z
N MET A 1 15.53 29.85 -27.06
CA MET A 1 15.85 28.58 -26.36
C MET A 1 16.97 27.92 -27.14
N SER A 2 18.13 27.78 -26.51
CA SER A 2 19.28 27.07 -27.09
C SER A 2 18.94 25.58 -27.29
N GLY A 3 19.66 24.88 -28.18
CA GLY A 3 19.48 23.43 -28.34
C GLY A 3 19.76 22.64 -27.05
N LEU A 4 20.62 23.16 -26.17
CA LEU A 4 20.89 22.59 -24.86
C LEU A 4 19.73 22.79 -23.89
N ASP A 5 19.00 23.90 -23.99
CA ASP A 5 17.82 24.15 -23.13
C ASP A 5 16.73 23.10 -23.41
N ILE A 6 16.49 22.79 -24.69
CA ILE A 6 15.52 21.76 -25.10
C ILE A 6 15.94 20.38 -24.57
N PHE A 7 17.22 20.04 -24.73
CA PHE A 7 17.76 18.77 -24.20
C PHE A 7 17.62 18.69 -22.68
N ALA A 8 17.97 19.75 -21.95
CA ALA A 8 17.83 19.82 -20.50
C ALA A 8 16.36 19.63 -20.06
N TRP A 9 15.40 20.25 -20.76
CA TRP A 9 13.97 20.06 -20.49
C TRP A 9 13.52 18.62 -20.67
N ILE A 10 13.96 17.94 -21.74
CA ILE A 10 13.64 16.53 -21.96
C ILE A 10 14.17 15.68 -20.81
N VAL A 11 15.44 15.85 -20.44
CA VAL A 11 16.06 15.11 -19.33
C VAL A 11 15.34 15.40 -18.02
N LEU A 12 15.00 16.67 -17.75
CA LEU A 12 14.30 17.07 -16.53
C LEU A 12 12.92 16.42 -16.45
N VAL A 13 12.16 16.38 -17.55
CA VAL A 13 10.84 15.74 -17.59
C VAL A 13 10.96 14.22 -17.40
N VAL A 14 11.95 13.58 -18.04
CA VAL A 14 12.20 12.14 -17.86
C VAL A 14 12.61 11.83 -16.41
N LEU A 15 13.49 12.63 -15.83
CA LEU A 15 13.93 12.47 -14.44
C LEU A 15 12.77 12.68 -13.46
N ALA A 16 11.97 13.73 -13.65
CA ALA A 16 10.81 14.02 -12.83
C ALA A 16 9.75 12.91 -12.93
N SER A 17 9.42 12.48 -14.16
CA SER A 17 8.45 11.40 -14.38
C SER A 17 8.94 10.06 -13.81
N SER A 18 10.22 9.72 -13.99
CA SER A 18 10.83 8.53 -13.38
C SER A 18 10.78 8.58 -11.86
N THR A 19 11.08 9.74 -11.25
CA THR A 19 11.01 9.93 -9.80
C THR A 19 9.59 9.71 -9.29
N VAL A 20 8.60 10.34 -9.93
CA VAL A 20 7.18 10.18 -9.56
C VAL A 20 6.74 8.72 -9.73
N PHE A 21 7.15 8.05 -10.81
CA PHE A 21 6.83 6.65 -11.05
C PHE A 21 7.34 5.75 -9.94
N VAL A 22 8.60 5.90 -9.51
CA VAL A 22 9.18 5.12 -8.41
C VAL A 22 8.44 5.37 -7.10
N VAL A 23 8.09 6.62 -6.81
CA VAL A 23 7.36 7.02 -5.60
C VAL A 23 5.96 6.39 -5.56
N VAL A 24 5.21 6.49 -6.66
CA VAL A 24 3.87 5.86 -6.77
C VAL A 24 3.96 4.34 -6.66
N PHE A 25 4.94 3.73 -7.33
CA PHE A 25 5.15 2.28 -7.25
C PHE A 25 5.42 1.82 -5.81
N MET A 26 6.27 2.56 -5.07
CA MET A 26 6.55 2.30 -3.66
C MET A 26 5.28 2.44 -2.80
N ALA A 27 4.45 3.46 -3.04
CA ALA A 27 3.20 3.68 -2.31
C ALA A 27 2.17 2.55 -2.50
N MET A 28 2.09 2.00 -3.72
CA MET A 28 1.12 0.95 -4.05
C MET A 28 1.49 -0.43 -3.51
N TRP A 29 2.78 -0.67 -3.24
CA TRP A 29 3.29 -1.97 -2.80
C TRP A 29 2.61 -2.53 -1.54
N PRO A 30 2.50 -1.80 -0.40
CA PRO A 30 1.85 -2.32 0.82
C PRO A 30 0.40 -2.74 0.59
N GLY A 31 -0.37 -1.94 -0.16
CA GLY A 31 -1.76 -2.27 -0.49
C GLY A 31 -1.88 -3.51 -1.39
N MET A 32 -0.91 -3.71 -2.29
CA MET A 32 -0.88 -4.89 -3.17
C MET A 32 -0.55 -6.17 -2.38
N VAL A 33 0.37 -6.09 -1.42
CA VAL A 33 0.71 -7.19 -0.50
C VAL A 33 -0.49 -7.58 0.36
N ALA A 34 -1.20 -6.60 0.93
CA ALA A 34 -2.38 -6.85 1.73
C ALA A 34 -3.52 -7.52 0.94
N ARG A 35 -3.76 -7.08 -0.32
CA ARG A 35 -4.74 -7.73 -1.21
C ARG A 35 -4.36 -9.17 -1.54
N ARG A 36 -3.08 -9.43 -1.84
CA ARG A 36 -2.61 -10.80 -2.15
C ARG A 36 -2.72 -11.76 -0.97
N ARG A 37 -2.71 -11.26 0.26
CA ARG A 37 -2.81 -12.07 1.48
C ARG A 37 -4.23 -12.20 2.05
N ASN A 38 -5.26 -11.70 1.36
CA ASN A 38 -6.63 -11.64 1.87
C ASN A 38 -6.73 -10.94 3.24
N HIS A 39 -6.01 -9.82 3.41
CA HIS A 39 -6.06 -9.04 4.63
C HIS A 39 -7.43 -8.36 4.79
N PRO A 40 -8.10 -8.44 5.97
CA PRO A 40 -9.44 -7.87 6.17
C PRO A 40 -9.52 -6.35 5.96
N TRP A 41 -8.38 -5.64 6.07
CA TRP A 41 -8.30 -4.18 5.95
C TRP A 41 -7.36 -3.73 4.83
N ALA A 42 -7.34 -4.45 3.71
CA ALA A 42 -6.46 -4.17 2.57
C ALA A 42 -6.58 -2.72 2.03
N GLU A 43 -7.77 -2.12 2.13
CA GLU A 43 -8.01 -0.75 1.70
C GLU A 43 -7.34 0.28 2.63
N ALA A 44 -7.40 0.05 3.95
CA ALA A 44 -6.74 0.89 4.95
C ALA A 44 -5.21 0.85 4.81
N VAL A 45 -4.64 -0.34 4.53
CA VAL A 45 -3.20 -0.50 4.24
C VAL A 45 -2.82 0.30 2.98
N SER A 46 -3.67 0.27 1.94
CA SER A 46 -3.42 1.02 0.71
C SER A 46 -3.40 2.52 0.96
N ILE A 47 -4.39 3.06 1.68
CA ILE A 47 -4.48 4.49 2.01
C ILE A 47 -3.31 4.87 2.93
N GLY A 48 -2.97 4.03 3.90
CA GLY A 48 -1.81 4.22 4.76
C GLY A 48 -0.50 4.33 3.95
N GLY A 49 -0.32 3.51 2.91
CA GLY A 49 0.85 3.57 2.03
C GLY A 49 0.98 4.93 1.32
N TRP A 50 -0.13 5.51 0.86
CA TRP A 50 -0.16 6.83 0.23
C TRP A 50 0.03 7.97 1.25
N VAL A 51 -0.66 7.90 2.39
CA VAL A 51 -0.59 8.95 3.43
C VAL A 51 0.80 9.03 4.06
N THR A 52 1.42 7.90 4.36
CA THR A 52 2.75 7.86 4.98
C THR A 52 3.88 8.30 4.05
N LEU A 53 3.71 8.12 2.75
CA LEU A 53 4.62 8.64 1.75
C LEU A 53 4.62 10.18 1.73
N PHE A 54 3.43 10.79 1.82
CA PHE A 54 3.27 12.25 1.90
C PHE A 54 3.68 12.83 3.26
N LEU A 55 3.43 12.10 4.36
CA LEU A 55 3.61 12.62 5.72
C LEU A 55 5.03 12.43 6.28
N GLY A 56 5.91 11.68 5.61
CA GLY A 56 7.32 11.66 6.02
C GLY A 56 8.18 10.48 5.58
N PHE A 57 7.69 9.56 4.73
CA PHE A 57 8.39 8.35 4.25
C PHE A 57 8.78 7.34 5.36
N VAL A 58 9.18 7.80 6.54
CA VAL A 58 9.52 7.03 7.75
C VAL A 58 8.39 6.12 8.21
N LEU A 59 7.14 6.52 8.02
CA LEU A 59 5.97 5.72 8.43
C LEU A 59 5.57 4.65 7.40
N TRP A 60 6.15 4.70 6.18
CA TRP A 60 5.88 3.72 5.13
C TRP A 60 6.22 2.27 5.53
N PRO A 61 7.42 1.96 6.09
CA PRO A 61 7.73 0.60 6.54
C PRO A 61 6.80 0.12 7.66
N VAL A 62 6.26 1.01 8.48
CA VAL A 62 5.28 0.65 9.52
C VAL A 62 3.99 0.13 8.89
N VAL A 63 3.49 0.79 7.84
CA VAL A 63 2.31 0.34 7.08
C VAL A 63 2.59 -0.96 6.34
N LEU A 64 3.81 -1.11 5.79
CA LEU A 64 4.24 -2.36 5.19
C LEU A 64 4.22 -3.50 6.23
N ILE A 65 4.81 -3.30 7.41
CA ILE A 65 4.77 -4.29 8.50
C ILE A 65 3.32 -4.63 8.86
N TRP A 66 2.43 -3.64 8.93
CA TRP A 66 1.01 -3.86 9.20
C TRP A 66 0.31 -4.69 8.11
N ALA A 67 0.73 -4.57 6.84
CA ALA A 67 0.28 -5.43 5.75
C ALA A 67 0.70 -6.91 5.93
N TYR A 68 1.76 -7.17 6.69
CA TYR A 68 2.26 -8.51 7.01
C TYR A 68 1.71 -9.07 8.34
N VAL A 69 1.18 -8.23 9.22
CA VAL A 69 0.56 -8.69 10.47
C VAL A 69 -0.79 -9.33 10.15
N ASP A 70 -0.85 -10.65 10.10
CA ASP A 70 -2.11 -11.38 9.96
C ASP A 70 -3.00 -11.13 11.19
N VAL A 71 -4.13 -10.46 10.98
CA VAL A 71 -5.17 -10.36 12.01
C VAL A 71 -5.91 -11.69 12.04
N PRO A 72 -5.89 -12.44 13.16
CA PRO A 72 -6.53 -13.76 13.21
C PRO A 72 -8.01 -13.61 12.86
N ALA A 73 -8.45 -14.41 11.89
CA ALA A 73 -9.86 -14.52 11.53
C ALA A 73 -10.66 -14.78 12.80
N ARG A 74 -11.67 -13.94 13.04
CA ARG A 74 -12.59 -14.08 14.17
C ARG A 74 -13.04 -15.55 14.21
N PRO A 75 -12.80 -16.30 15.30
CA PRO A 75 -13.30 -17.66 15.41
C PRO A 75 -14.80 -17.59 15.11
N GLY A 76 -15.21 -18.27 14.04
CA GLY A 76 -16.61 -18.37 13.68
C GLY A 76 -17.36 -18.78 14.93
N HIS A 77 -18.46 -18.09 15.22
CA HIS A 77 -19.32 -18.49 16.32
C HIS A 77 -19.79 -19.89 16.01
N SER A 78 -19.20 -20.90 16.65
CA SER A 78 -19.78 -22.22 16.73
C SER A 78 -21.11 -22.00 17.44
N SER A 79 -22.20 -22.02 16.68
CA SER A 79 -23.54 -22.17 17.20
C SER A 79 -23.64 -23.56 17.84
N SER A 80 -23.04 -23.70 19.01
CA SER A 80 -23.27 -24.80 19.92
C SER A 80 -24.58 -24.53 20.63
N GLY A 81 -25.61 -25.34 20.33
CA GLY A 81 -26.71 -25.55 21.27
C GLY A 81 -28.12 -25.23 20.76
N THR A 82 -28.64 -26.00 19.79
CA THR A 82 -30.10 -26.20 19.70
C THR A 82 -30.52 -27.61 19.27
N GLU A 83 -29.69 -28.41 18.59
CA GLU A 83 -30.13 -29.74 18.11
C GLU A 83 -29.52 -30.92 18.89
N ALA A 84 -29.35 -30.75 20.19
CA ALA A 84 -29.22 -31.86 21.14
C ALA A 84 -30.53 -32.11 21.92
N ALA A 85 -31.63 -31.43 21.56
CA ALA A 85 -32.88 -31.53 22.28
C ALA A 85 -34.10 -31.28 21.38
N ARG A 86 -34.41 -32.22 20.46
CA ARG A 86 -35.77 -32.54 20.01
C ARG A 86 -35.79 -33.81 19.16
#